data_AF-A0A7C8Z1I4-F1
#
_entry.id   AF-A0A7C8Z1I4-F1
#
_cell.length_a   1.000
_cell.length_b   1.000
_cell.length_c   1.000
_cell.angle_alpha   90.00
_cell.angle_beta   90.00
_cell.angle_gamma   90.00
#
_symmetry.space_group_name_H-M   'P 1'
#
loop_
_entity.id
_entity.type
_entity.pdbx_description
1 polymer ?
#
loop_
_entity_poly.entity_id
_entity_poly.type
_entity_poly.pdbx_seq_one_letter_code
_entity_poly.pdbx_strand_id
1 'polypeptide(L)'
;HADDLQNFFASWINVRIANKTRKKIWITSFFATIWSLWMQRNEVIFKQQQLDWQALYHTIKWRVAMWTRAWEEDMPYSVEMLAQTSMPCQGCSSFVGLEGSR
;
A
#
# COMPACT_ATOMS: atom_id res chain seq x y z
N HIS A 1 4.28 -25.78 -4.53
CA HIS A 1 3.49 -24.82 -3.72
C HIS A 1 4.30 -23.60 -3.27
N ALA A 2 5.61 -23.73 -3.01
CA ALA A 2 6.49 -22.57 -2.85
C ALA A 2 6.70 -21.79 -4.17
N ASP A 3 6.70 -22.51 -5.29
CA ASP A 3 6.88 -21.94 -6.64
C ASP A 3 5.74 -20.99 -7.02
N ASP A 4 4.50 -21.27 -6.57
CA ASP A 4 3.35 -20.42 -6.84
C ASP A 4 3.51 -19.04 -6.20
N LEU A 5 3.87 -18.99 -4.92
CA LEU A 5 4.14 -17.75 -4.19
C LEU A 5 5.26 -16.96 -4.85
N GLN A 6 6.36 -17.62 -5.20
CA GLN A 6 7.49 -16.97 -5.85
C GLN A 6 7.09 -16.38 -7.21
N ASN A 7 6.26 -17.08 -7.98
CA ASN A 7 5.72 -16.58 -9.24
C ASN A 7 4.77 -15.39 -9.04
N PHE A 8 3.93 -15.41 -7.99
CA PHE A 8 3.08 -14.26 -7.63
C PHE A 8 3.91 -13.03 -7.25
N PHE A 9 4.94 -13.20 -6.42
CA PHE A 9 5.87 -12.13 -6.06
C PHE A 9 6.62 -11.57 -7.27
N ALA A 10 7.13 -12.46 -8.13
CA ALA A 10 7.82 -12.08 -9.35
C ALA A 10 6.90 -11.30 -10.29
N SER A 11 5.63 -11.71 -10.42
CA SER A 11 4.63 -10.99 -11.24
C SER A 11 4.42 -9.55 -10.74
N TRP A 12 4.32 -9.34 -9.43
CA TRP A 12 4.16 -8.01 -8.82
C TRP A 12 5.38 -7.09 -9.00
N ILE A 13 6.59 -7.65 -8.99
CA ILE A 13 7.85 -6.89 -9.15
C ILE A 13 8.15 -6.62 -10.65
N ASN A 14 7.78 -7.55 -11.52
CA ASN A 14 8.06 -7.50 -12.96
C ASN A 14 7.03 -6.70 -13.75
N VAL A 15 6.04 -6.06 -13.09
CA VAL A 15 5.10 -5.16 -13.76
C VAL A 15 5.86 -4.09 -14.54
N ARG A 16 5.51 -3.97 -15.83
CA ARG A 16 6.15 -3.05 -16.77
C ARG A 16 5.60 -1.63 -16.58
N ILE A 17 6.11 -0.93 -15.58
CA ILE A 17 5.76 0.48 -15.32
C ILE A 17 6.79 1.37 -16.01
N ALA A 18 6.34 2.20 -16.95
CA ALA A 18 7.22 3.05 -17.76
C ALA A 18 8.00 4.10 -16.94
N ASN A 19 7.39 4.62 -15.87
CA ASN A 19 8.01 5.61 -15.00
C ASN A 19 8.72 4.93 -13.82
N LYS A 20 10.04 5.14 -13.70
CA LYS A 20 10.89 4.54 -12.66
C LYS A 20 10.42 4.89 -11.25
N THR A 21 10.03 6.13 -10.99
CA THR A 21 9.51 6.58 -9.69
C THR A 21 8.19 5.90 -9.36
N ARG A 22 7.27 5.76 -10.34
CA ARG A 22 6.03 4.99 -10.13
C ARG A 22 6.29 3.52 -9.86
N LYS A 23 7.30 2.92 -10.51
CA LYS A 23 7.70 1.54 -10.25
C LYS A 23 8.22 1.37 -8.82
N LYS A 24 9.04 2.32 -8.33
CA LYS A 24 9.49 2.34 -6.94
C LYS A 24 8.32 2.44 -5.97
N ILE A 25 7.40 3.40 -6.18
CA ILE A 25 6.20 3.57 -5.35
C ILE A 25 5.38 2.26 -5.31
N TRP A 26 5.19 1.61 -6.45
CA TRP A 26 4.46 0.34 -6.56
C TRP A 26 5.11 -0.78 -5.74
N ILE A 27 6.42 -0.97 -5.89
CA ILE A 27 7.18 -1.99 -5.15
C ILE A 27 7.16 -1.67 -3.65
N THR A 28 7.40 -0.41 -3.26
CA THR A 28 7.34 0.04 -1.88
C THR A 28 5.97 -0.19 -1.27
N SER A 29 4.89 0.07 -2.02
CA SER A 29 3.51 -0.15 -1.57
C SER A 29 3.23 -1.61 -1.24
N PHE A 30 3.70 -2.50 -2.10
CA PHE A 30 3.58 -3.94 -1.90
C PHE A 30 4.31 -4.41 -0.63
N PHE A 31 5.59 -4.04 -0.48
CA PHE A 31 6.37 -4.40 0.70
C PHE A 31 5.81 -3.80 1.99
N ALA A 32 5.39 -2.53 1.96
CA ALA A 32 4.77 -1.86 3.11
C ALA A 32 3.48 -2.56 3.56
N THR A 33 2.67 -3.04 2.61
CA THR A 33 1.42 -3.76 2.89
C THR A 33 1.71 -5.09 3.58
N ILE A 34 2.58 -5.92 2.99
CA ILE A 34 2.95 -7.23 3.56
C ILE A 34 3.60 -7.06 4.93
N TRP A 35 4.51 -6.10 5.06
CA TRP A 35 5.17 -5.82 6.33
C TRP A 35 4.18 -5.42 7.42
N SER A 36 3.21 -4.55 7.09
CA SER A 36 2.21 -4.09 8.05
C SER A 36 1.26 -5.22 8.45
N LEU A 37 0.85 -6.06 7.51
CA LEU A 37 0.05 -7.25 7.79
C LEU A 37 0.81 -8.24 8.68
N TRP A 38 2.09 -8.47 8.40
CA TRP A 38 2.93 -9.34 9.19
C TRP A 38 3.10 -8.82 10.63
N MET A 39 3.38 -7.53 10.80
CA MET A 39 3.44 -6.88 12.12
C MET A 39 2.11 -7.01 12.86
N GLN A 40 0.99 -6.71 12.20
CA GLN A 40 -0.33 -6.78 12.82
C GLN A 40 -0.68 -8.20 13.26
N ARG A 41 -0.34 -9.21 12.43
CA ARG A 41 -0.52 -10.61 12.79
C ARG A 41 0.28 -10.98 14.05
N ASN A 42 1.52 -10.51 14.16
CA ASN A 42 2.33 -10.75 15.35
C ASN A 42 1.71 -10.10 16.58
N GLU A 43 1.24 -8.86 16.48
CA GLU A 43 0.56 -8.15 17.56
C GLU A 43 -0.72 -8.89 18.02
N VAL A 44 -1.53 -9.40 17.09
CA VAL A 44 -2.73 -10.20 17.41
C VAL A 44 -2.35 -11.50 18.12
N ILE A 45 -1.34 -12.23 17.63
CA ILE A 45 -0.94 -13.53 18.19
C ILE A 45 -0.30 -13.37 19.58
N PHE A 46 0.59 -12.40 19.75
CA PHE A 46 1.38 -12.26 20.99
C PHE A 46 0.70 -11.38 22.05
N LYS A 47 -0.15 -10.43 21.66
CA LYS A 47 -0.78 -9.47 22.59
C LYS A 47 -2.31 -9.59 22.67
N GLN A 48 -2.92 -10.54 21.96
CA GLN A 48 -4.39 -10.70 21.87
C GLN A 48 -5.12 -9.41 21.48
N GLN A 49 -4.43 -8.52 20.76
CA GLN A 49 -4.97 -7.24 20.37
C GLN A 49 -6.01 -7.42 19.26
N GLN A 50 -7.11 -6.68 19.32
CA GLN A 50 -8.09 -6.68 18.23
C GLN A 50 -7.53 -5.97 17.00
N LEU A 51 -7.89 -6.49 15.82
CA LEU A 51 -7.42 -5.97 14.56
C LEU A 51 -8.22 -4.72 14.18
N ASP A 52 -7.59 -3.55 14.30
CA ASP A 52 -8.11 -2.30 13.75
C ASP A 52 -7.67 -2.11 12.29
N TRP A 53 -8.60 -2.38 11.38
CA TRP A 53 -8.40 -2.23 9.93
C TRP A 53 -8.12 -0.79 9.50
N GLN A 54 -8.70 0.21 10.20
CA GLN A 54 -8.49 1.61 9.87
C GLN A 54 -7.07 2.02 10.26
N ALA A 55 -6.64 1.70 11.49
CA ALA A 55 -5.27 1.97 11.92
C ALA A 55 -4.23 1.26 11.04
N LEU A 56 -4.49 0.01 10.64
CA LEU A 56 -3.63 -0.74 9.72
C LEU A 56 -3.52 -0.05 8.35
N TYR A 57 -4.65 0.36 7.76
CA TYR A 57 -4.67 1.06 6.49
C TYR A 57 -3.92 2.38 6.54
N HIS A 58 -4.12 3.18 7.60
CA HIS A 58 -3.36 4.41 7.83
C HIS A 58 -1.86 4.14 7.98
N THR A 59 -1.49 3.08 8.70
CA THR A 59 -0.09 2.67 8.89
C THR A 59 0.56 2.30 7.57
N ILE A 60 -0.14 1.56 6.70
CA ILE A 60 0.37 1.18 5.37
C ILE A 60 0.66 2.45 4.56
N LYS A 61 -0.31 3.37 4.44
CA LYS A 61 -0.14 4.63 3.69
C LYS A 61 1.05 5.45 4.16
N TRP A 62 1.19 5.61 5.48
CA TRP A 62 2.32 6.32 6.08
C TRP A 62 3.65 5.62 5.83
N ARG A 63 3.70 4.28 5.88
CA ARG A 63 4.90 3.53 5.51
C ARG A 63 5.25 3.70 4.05
N VAL A 64 4.28 3.64 3.13
CA VAL A 64 4.55 3.89 1.71
C VAL A 64 5.16 5.27 1.51
N ALA A 65 4.57 6.29 2.11
CA ALA A 65 5.04 7.67 1.98
C ALA A 65 6.46 7.85 2.55
N MET A 66 6.71 7.34 3.76
CA MET A 66 8.03 7.43 4.40
C MET A 66 9.09 6.59 3.68
N TRP A 67 8.77 5.36 3.29
CA TRP A 67 9.72 4.47 2.62
C TRP A 67 10.05 4.97 1.22
N THR A 68 9.07 5.51 0.49
CA THR A 68 9.35 6.09 -0.83
C THR A 68 10.25 7.31 -0.68
N ARG A 69 10.03 8.18 0.33
CA ARG A 69 10.89 9.33 0.59
C ARG A 69 12.30 8.93 1.00
N ALA A 70 12.45 7.86 1.77
CA ALA A 70 13.76 7.33 2.14
C ALA A 70 14.55 6.78 0.94
N TRP A 71 13.89 6.39 -0.15
CA TRP A 71 14.52 5.83 -1.34
C TRP A 71 14.97 6.87 -2.37
N GLU A 72 14.40 8.08 -2.35
CA GLU A 72 14.66 9.12 -3.34
C GLU A 72 14.45 10.49 -2.69
N GLU A 73 15.54 11.20 -2.39
CA GLU A 73 15.49 12.53 -1.76
C GLU A 73 14.84 13.58 -2.69
N ASP A 74 15.03 13.45 -4.01
CA ASP A 74 14.45 14.31 -5.04
C ASP A 74 13.04 13.87 -5.49
N MET A 75 12.28 13.24 -4.60
CA MET A 75 10.94 12.79 -4.97
C MET A 75 10.00 13.98 -5.23
N PRO A 76 9.32 14.05 -6.39
CA PRO A 76 8.43 15.16 -6.72
C PRO A 76 7.10 15.17 -5.95
N TYR A 77 6.85 14.15 -5.11
CA TYR A 77 5.62 14.01 -4.33
C TYR A 77 5.91 14.23 -2.85
N SER A 78 5.09 15.04 -2.18
CA SER A 78 5.19 15.19 -0.72
C SER A 78 4.71 13.91 -0.01
N VAL A 79 5.15 13.71 1.23
CA VAL A 79 4.74 12.56 2.05
C VAL A 79 3.23 12.57 2.24
N GLU A 80 2.64 13.75 2.38
CA GLU A 80 1.20 13.96 2.53
C GLU A 80 0.47 13.57 1.24
N MET A 81 0.99 13.95 0.07
CA MET A 81 0.40 13.54 -1.21
C MET A 81 0.39 12.02 -1.37
N LEU A 82 1.50 11.34 -1.02
CA LEU A 82 1.59 9.88 -1.07
C LEU A 82 0.70 9.19 -0.03
N ALA A 83 0.58 9.74 1.18
CA ALA A 83 -0.24 9.19 2.24
C ALA A 83 -1.74 9.46 2.03
N GLN A 84 -2.10 10.45 1.21
CA GLN A 84 -3.48 10.82 0.87
C GLN A 84 -3.96 10.20 -0.44
N THR A 85 -3.06 9.80 -1.34
CA THR A 85 -3.45 8.99 -2.50
C THR A 85 -4.03 7.67 -2.01
N SER A 86 -5.35 7.60 -1.89
CA SER A 86 -6.06 6.35 -2.03
C SER A 86 -5.50 5.69 -3.29
N MET A 87 -4.87 4.51 -3.15
CA MET A 87 -4.61 3.70 -4.33
C MET A 87 -5.96 3.59 -5.03
N PRO A 88 -6.12 4.11 -6.27
CA PRO A 88 -7.37 3.88 -6.95
C PRO A 88 -7.45 2.36 -7.09
N CYS A 89 -8.42 1.76 -6.40
CA CYS A 89 -8.82 0.40 -6.65
C CYS A 89 -9.21 0.37 -8.14
N GLN A 90 -8.28 -0.03 -9.01
CA GLN A 90 -8.61 -0.37 -10.40
C GLN A 90 -9.42 -1.67 -10.33
N GLY A 91 -10.70 -1.55 -9.96
CA GLY A 91 -11.56 -2.70 -9.70
C GLY A 91 -12.92 -2.39 -9.07
N CYS A 92 -13.14 -1.23 -8.44
CA CYS A 92 -14.47 -0.85 -7.93
C CYS A 92 -14.93 0.49 -8.49
N SER A 93 -15.30 0.51 -9.76
CA SER A 93 -16.31 1.45 -10.24
C SER A 93 -17.68 0.79 -10.08
N SER A 94 -18.31 0.99 -8.94
CA SER A 94 -19.76 1.10 -8.86
C SER A 94 -20.21 1.72 -7.54
N PHE A 95 -20.69 2.95 -7.67
CA PHE A 95 -21.97 3.38 -7.10
C PHE A 95 -22.06 3.50 -5.57
N VAL A 96 -21.76 4.70 -5.05
CA VAL A 96 -22.55 5.25 -3.93
C VAL A 96 -22.96 6.65 -4.33
N GLY A 97 -24.27 6.87 -4.27
CA GLY A 97 -24.99 7.99 -4.84
C GLY A 97 -24.57 9.34 -4.29
N LEU A 98 -24.53 10.32 -5.21
CA LEU A 98 -24.83 11.70 -4.89
C LEU A 98 -26.31 11.77 -4.50
N GLU A 99 -26.61 11.70 -3.21
CA GLU A 99 -27.83 12.27 -2.64
C GLU A 99 -27.51 13.65 -2.08
N GLY A 100 -28.26 14.65 -2.52
CA GLY A 100 -28.79 15.67 -1.60
C GLY A 100 -28.28 17.09 -1.74
N SER A 101 -29.12 17.90 -2.40
CA SER A 101 -29.50 19.28 -2.03
C SER A 101 -28.55 20.44 -2.33
N ARG A 102 -28.81 21.09 -3.47
CA ARG A 102 -29.40 22.43 -3.47
C ARG A 102 -30.29 22.66 -4.68
#